data_AF-A0A5M8FFF0-F1
#
_entry.id   AF-A0A5M8FFF0-F1
#
_cell.length_a   1.000
_cell.length_b   1.000
_cell.length_c   1.000
_cell.angle_alpha   90.00
_cell.angle_beta   90.00
_cell.angle_gamma   90.00
#
_symmetry.space_group_name_H-M   'P 1'
#
loop_
_entity.id
_entity.type
_entity.pdbx_description
1 polymer ?
#
loop_
_entity_poly.entity_id
_entity_poly.type
_entity_poly.pdbx_seq_one_letter_code
_entity_poly.pdbx_strand_id
1 'polypeptide(L)' 'MYKIWTIFSPRLALVGLFGFLIVLALAIHLILLSTTDFNWLEDGIPAVQITPAKVAPQQM' A
#
# COMPACT_ATOMS: atom_id res chain seq x y z
N MET A 1 2.26 27.36 -27.01
CA MET A 1 3.02 26.35 -26.24
C MET A 1 2.73 24.93 -26.73
N TYR A 2 2.98 24.64 -28.02
CA TYR A 2 2.81 23.28 -28.60
C TYR A 2 4.16 22.62 -28.92
N LYS A 3 5.24 23.41 -29.01
CA LYS A 3 6.62 22.94 -29.27
C LYS A 3 7.18 22.03 -28.18
N ILE A 4 6.57 21.97 -26.99
CA ILE A 4 6.97 21.00 -25.96
C ILE A 4 6.84 19.56 -26.48
N TRP A 5 5.84 19.30 -27.33
CA TRP A 5 5.57 18.00 -27.95
C TRP A 5 6.50 17.65 -29.12
N THR A 6 7.28 18.62 -29.63
CA THR A 6 8.29 18.32 -30.65
C THR A 6 9.61 17.84 -30.05
N ILE A 7 9.83 18.08 -28.76
CA ILE A 7 11.04 17.66 -28.03
C ILE A 7 10.73 16.45 -27.14
N PHE A 8 9.58 16.45 -26.47
CA PHE A 8 9.10 15.31 -25.69
C PHE A 8 8.29 14.37 -26.56
N SER A 9 8.73 13.11 -26.68
CA SER A 9 7.92 12.06 -27.28
C SER A 9 6.60 11.93 -26.48
N PRO A 10 5.43 12.20 -27.08
CA PRO A 10 4.16 12.29 -26.35
C PRO A 10 3.85 11.08 -25.49
N ARG A 11 4.25 9.91 -26.00
CA ARG A 11 4.10 8.61 -25.34
C ARG A 11 4.87 8.54 -24.03
N LEU A 12 6.11 9.02 -24.01
CA LEU A 12 6.95 8.99 -22.81
C LEU A 12 6.43 9.96 -21.75
N ALA A 13 5.95 11.15 -22.16
CA ALA A 13 5.36 12.10 -21.23
C ALA A 13 4.09 11.54 -20.56
N LEU A 14 3.20 10.90 -21.33
CA LEU A 14 2.00 10.25 -20.79
C LEU A 14 2.34 9.06 -19.88
N VAL A 15 3.28 8.21 -20.28
CA VAL A 15 3.72 7.06 -19.47
C VAL A 15 4.46 7.52 -18.21
N GLY A 16 5.29 8.56 -18.29
CA GLY A 16 6.00 9.13 -17.15
C GLY A 16 5.05 9.74 -16.14
N LEU A 17 4.04 10.51 -16.60
CA LEU A 17 3.01 11.06 -15.72
C LEU A 17 2.17 9.94 -15.08
N PHE A 18 1.74 8.95 -15.87
CA PHE A 18 0.94 7.83 -15.37
C PHE A 18 1.72 6.96 -14.39
N GLY A 19 2.98 6.63 -14.71
CA GLY A 19 3.88 5.88 -13.84
C GLY A 19 4.16 6.64 -12.53
N PHE A 20 4.44 7.95 -12.61
CA PHE A 20 4.61 8.80 -11.43
C PHE A 20 3.38 8.79 -10.54
N LEU A 21 2.18 8.98 -11.12
CA LEU A 21 0.92 8.97 -10.38
C LEU A 21 0.65 7.61 -9.73
N ILE A 22 0.94 6.49 -10.41
CA ILE A 22 0.81 5.14 -9.83
C ILE A 22 1.77 4.95 -8.66
N VAL A 23 3.05 5.27 -8.84
CA VAL A 23 4.05 5.12 -7.78
C VAL A 23 3.67 5.98 -6.57
N LEU A 24 3.22 7.22 -6.80
CA LEU A 24 2.76 8.12 -5.75
C LEU A 24 1.52 7.56 -5.04
N ALA A 25 0.55 7.03 -5.77
CA ALA A 25 -0.64 6.42 -5.19
C ALA A 25 -0.26 5.20 -4.33
N LEU A 26 0.56 4.29 -4.83
CA LEU A 26 1.01 3.11 -4.09
C LEU A 26 1.81 3.51 -2.85
N ALA A 27 2.71 4.50 -2.95
CA ALA A 27 3.46 4.99 -1.80
C ALA A 27 2.53 5.48 -0.68
N ILE A 28 1.51 6.27 -1.01
CA ILE A 28 0.52 6.75 -0.04
C ILE A 28 -0.23 5.57 0.58
N HIS A 29 -0.74 4.63 -0.22
CA HIS A 29 -1.50 3.48 0.30
C HIS A 29 -0.64 2.59 1.20
N LEU A 30 0.61 2.30 0.80
CA LEU A 30 1.52 1.49 1.60
C LEU A 30 1.91 2.19 2.91
N ILE A 31 2.00 3.52 2.92
CA ILE A 31 2.23 4.28 4.17
C ILE A 31 1.02 4.16 5.09
N LEU A 32 -0.20 4.38 4.59
CA LEU A 32 -1.43 4.24 5.39
C LEU A 32 -1.56 2.81 5.94
N LEU A 33 -1.34 1.82 5.07
CA LEU A 33 -1.42 0.42 5.44
C LEU A 33 -0.28 -0.02 6.37
N SER A 34 0.87 0.66 6.37
CA SER A 34 1.97 0.36 7.31
C SER A 34 1.71 0.91 8.72
N THR A 35 0.78 1.85 8.89
CA THR A 35 0.46 2.44 10.20
C THR A 35 -0.60 1.63 10.94
N THR A 36 -0.39 1.38 12.24
CA THR A 36 -1.25 0.53 13.07
C THR A 36 -2.73 0.96 13.06
N ASP A 37 -3.00 2.27 12.96
CA ASP A 37 -4.36 2.81 13.03
C ASP A 37 -5.11 2.83 11.69
N PHE A 38 -4.39 2.87 10.56
CA PHE A 38 -4.99 2.94 9.22
C PHE A 38 -4.79 1.65 8.42
N ASN A 39 -4.19 0.62 9.01
CA ASN A 39 -4.01 -0.69 8.38
C ASN A 39 -5.32 -1.49 8.42
N TRP A 40 -6.19 -1.23 7.44
CA TRP A 40 -7.47 -1.94 7.32
C TRP A 40 -7.32 -3.44 6.98
N LEU A 41 -6.11 -3.94 6.69
CA LEU A 41 -5.85 -5.38 6.50
C LEU A 41 -5.49 -6.09 7.80
N GLU A 42 -4.99 -5.37 8.80
CA GLU A 42 -4.50 -5.93 10.07
C GLU A 42 -5.38 -5.54 11.28
N ASP A 43 -6.23 -4.50 11.15
CA ASP A 43 -7.14 -3.97 12.19
C ASP A 43 -8.26 -4.94 12.63
N GLY A 44 -8.16 -6.24 12.31
CA GLY A 44 -8.75 -7.31 13.12
C GLY A 44 -10.16 -7.06 13.67
N ILE A 45 -11.11 -6.67 12.83
CA ILE A 45 -12.54 -6.83 13.12
C ILE A 45 -12.92 -8.20 12.52
N PRO A 46 -12.93 -9.32 13.27
CA PRO A 46 -12.74 -9.51 14.71
C PRO A 46 -11.30 -9.92 15.05
N ALA A 47 -10.92 -9.72 16.32
CA ALA A 47 -9.68 -10.16 16.90
C ALA A 47 -9.49 -11.67 16.68
N VAL A 48 -8.86 -12.05 15.58
CA VAL A 48 -8.19 -13.34 15.50
C VAL A 48 -7.00 -13.17 16.41
N GLN A 49 -7.25 -13.44 17.69
CA GLN A 49 -6.23 -13.87 18.60
C GLN A 49 -5.55 -15.04 17.89
N ILE A 50 -4.44 -14.76 17.22
CA ILE A 50 -3.33 -15.69 17.14
C ILE A 50 -2.84 -15.83 18.57
N THR A 51 -3.65 -16.52 19.39
CA THR A 51 -3.22 -17.15 20.62
C THR A 51 -2.10 -18.07 20.15
N PRO A 52 -0.81 -17.78 20.38
CA PRO A 52 0.17 -18.85 20.29
C PRO A 52 -0.38 -19.91 21.21
N ALA A 53 -0.64 -21.12 20.69
CA ALA A 53 -1.20 -22.22 21.43
C ALA A 53 -0.33 -22.52 22.65
N LYS A 54 -0.55 -21.78 23.74
CA LYS A 54 0.00 -22.04 25.05
C LYS A 54 -0.95 -23.04 25.69
N VAL A 55 -0.77 -24.28 25.25
CA VAL A 55 -0.85 -25.50 26.04
C VAL A 55 -1.62 -25.34 27.36
N ALA A 56 -2.90 -25.70 27.34
CA ALA A 56 -3.67 -26.05 28.54
C ALA A 56 -3.97 -27.56 28.46
N PRO A 57 -4.21 -28.30 29.56
CA PRO A 57 -3.87 -28.07 30.97
C PRO A 57 -3.18 -29.34 31.58
N GLN A 58 -1.99 -29.24 32.18
CA GLN A 58 -1.46 -30.35 32.98
C GLN A 58 -2.04 -30.24 34.40
N GLN A 59 -3.20 -30.86 34.57
CA GLN A 59 -3.75 -31.25 35.86
C GLN A 59 -2.71 -32.07 36.62
N MET A 60 -2.31 -31.62 37.81
CA MET A 60 -1.90 -32.40 38.98
C MET A 60 -1.93 -31.48 40.20
#